data_AF-A0A4Q7AIH3-F1
#
_entry.id   AF-A0A4Q7AIH3-F1
#
_cell.length_a   1.000
_cell.length_b   1.000
_cell.length_c   1.000
_cell.angle_alpha   90.00
_cell.angle_beta   90.00
_cell.angle_gamma   90.00
#
_symmetry.space_group_name_H-M   'P 1'
#
loop_
_entity.id
_entity.type
_entity.pdbx_description
1 polymer ?
#
loop_
_entity_poly.entity_id
_entity_poly.type
_entity_poly.pdbx_seq_one_letter_code
_entity_poly.pdbx_strand_id
1 'polypeptide(L)'
;MENLLKIGGVLAVLVVPIILAFLNNRLAHLKHSQDSKTEALKLASEFEHSELEKRSILYKDRMAKSLFNNDLLTYNEAKFFLQYENADLWVREYVKVKVMLKRERNDDGVVTGFKRKSHVIFAILNFIGYSILFSIGLIPFVIMNKYLELMVNFYDKGMPLVVIMMIVIPIMFLIIGYLCLRYTERYATCSIFLHDFNKFAFKITPSDKSGIDVEAKIVNDKFSLKTWSEWKF
;
A
#
# COMPACT_ATOMS: atom_id res chain seq x y z
N MET A 1 -38.96 -40.87 11.72
CA MET A 1 -37.58 -40.89 12.27
C MET A 1 -36.53 -41.13 11.18
N GLU A 2 -36.80 -41.96 10.17
CA GLU A 2 -35.84 -42.31 9.11
C GLU A 2 -35.47 -41.16 8.14
N ASN A 3 -36.44 -40.30 7.78
CA ASN A 3 -36.20 -39.19 6.85
C ASN A 3 -35.31 -38.08 7.43
N LEU A 4 -35.41 -37.83 8.74
CA LEU A 4 -34.54 -36.87 9.44
C LEU A 4 -33.08 -37.35 9.49
N LEU A 5 -32.85 -38.67 9.66
CA LEU A 5 -31.51 -39.24 9.67
C LEU A 5 -30.86 -39.21 8.27
N LYS A 6 -31.64 -39.44 7.20
CA LYS A 6 -31.15 -39.34 5.81
C LYS A 6 -30.80 -37.90 5.44
N ILE A 7 -31.61 -36.92 5.84
CA ILE A 7 -31.32 -35.50 5.61
C ILE A 7 -30.12 -35.02 6.44
N GLY A 8 -30.03 -35.44 7.71
CA GLY A 8 -28.89 -35.14 8.58
C GLY A 8 -27.58 -35.75 8.12
N GLY A 9 -27.62 -36.98 7.59
CA GLY A 9 -26.45 -37.66 7.02
C GLY A 9 -25.92 -36.96 5.76
N VAL A 10 -26.80 -36.52 4.86
CA VAL A 10 -26.41 -35.79 3.65
C VAL A 10 -25.83 -34.41 4.00
N LEU A 11 -26.41 -33.71 4.98
CA LEU A 11 -25.87 -32.43 5.48
C LEU A 11 -24.49 -32.60 6.14
N ALA A 12 -24.29 -33.64 6.94
CA ALA A 12 -22.99 -33.91 7.57
C ALA A 12 -21.90 -34.21 6.53
N VAL A 13 -22.21 -34.99 5.49
CA VAL A 13 -21.26 -35.31 4.41
C VAL A 13 -20.87 -34.09 3.58
N LEU A 14 -21.78 -33.13 3.41
CA LEU A 14 -21.49 -31.87 2.69
C LEU A 14 -20.74 -30.86 3.54
N VAL A 15 -21.11 -30.71 4.82
CA VAL A 15 -20.61 -29.63 5.67
C VAL A 15 -19.26 -29.97 6.30
N VAL A 16 -19.02 -31.23 6.67
CA VAL A 16 -17.77 -31.63 7.35
C VAL A 16 -16.52 -31.40 6.49
N PRO A 17 -16.48 -31.76 5.19
CA PRO A 17 -15.33 -31.47 4.33
C PRO A 17 -15.06 -29.96 4.16
N ILE A 18 -16.11 -29.14 4.12
CA ILE A 18 -16.01 -27.69 3.99
C ILE A 18 -15.41 -27.08 5.27
N ILE A 19 -15.86 -27.53 6.45
CA ILE A 19 -15.32 -27.07 7.73
C ILE A 19 -13.86 -27.52 7.89
N LEU A 20 -13.52 -28.75 7.53
CA LEU A 20 -12.15 -29.24 7.57
C LEU A 20 -11.24 -28.48 6.61
N ALA A 21 -11.69 -28.20 5.38
CA ALA A 21 -10.95 -27.37 4.43
C ALA A 21 -10.76 -25.94 4.96
N PHE A 22 -11.78 -25.37 5.58
CA PHE A 22 -11.70 -24.03 6.19
C PHE A 22 -10.71 -23.99 7.36
N LEU A 23 -10.77 -24.97 8.27
CA LEU A 23 -9.85 -25.09 9.40
C LEU A 23 -8.41 -25.34 8.94
N ASN A 24 -8.22 -26.20 7.94
CA ASN A 24 -6.89 -26.49 7.40
C ASN A 24 -6.29 -25.28 6.69
N ASN A 25 -7.09 -24.52 5.94
CA ASN A 25 -6.65 -23.29 5.30
C ASN A 25 -6.30 -22.21 6.34
N ARG A 26 -7.09 -22.12 7.43
CA ARG A 26 -6.83 -21.19 8.53
C ARG A 26 -5.59 -21.56 9.34
N LEU A 27 -5.35 -22.85 9.58
CA LEU A 27 -4.16 -23.37 10.25
C LEU A 27 -2.90 -23.22 9.38
N ALA A 28 -3.01 -23.47 8.07
CA ALA A 28 -1.93 -23.22 7.13
C ALA A 28 -1.55 -21.73 7.12
N HIS A 29 -2.53 -20.84 7.11
CA HIS A 29 -2.29 -19.40 7.19
C HIS A 29 -1.64 -18.98 8.52
N LEU A 30 -2.03 -19.59 9.65
CA LEU A 30 -1.42 -19.32 10.95
C LEU A 30 0.01 -19.85 11.04
N LYS A 31 0.28 -21.05 10.52
CA LYS A 31 1.63 -21.63 10.44
C LYS A 31 2.54 -20.78 9.56
N HIS A 32 2.06 -20.36 8.39
CA HIS A 32 2.81 -19.50 7.49
C HIS A 32 3.07 -18.12 8.10
N SER A 33 2.15 -17.60 8.92
CA SER A 33 2.32 -16.36 9.67
C SER A 33 3.33 -16.46 10.82
N GLN A 34 3.64 -17.66 11.30
CA GLN A 34 4.59 -17.87 12.39
C GLN A 34 6.00 -18.10 11.83
N ASP A 35 6.11 -18.91 10.76
CA ASP A 35 7.35 -19.09 9.99
C ASP A 35 7.83 -17.77 9.37
N SER A 36 6.92 -16.94 8.86
CA SER A 36 7.26 -15.62 8.32
C SER A 36 7.78 -14.65 9.38
N LYS A 37 7.34 -14.76 10.64
CA LYS A 37 7.84 -13.92 11.76
C LYS A 37 9.25 -14.33 12.16
N THR A 38 9.55 -15.62 12.20
CA THR A 38 10.91 -16.12 12.47
C THR A 38 11.88 -15.84 11.32
N GLU A 39 11.41 -15.92 10.07
CA GLU A 39 12.19 -15.49 8.90
C GLU A 39 12.42 -13.99 8.90
N ALA A 40 11.42 -13.17 9.21
CA ALA A 40 11.58 -11.71 9.33
C ALA A 40 12.62 -11.32 10.40
N LEU A 41 12.64 -12.01 11.55
CA LEU A 41 13.64 -11.80 12.61
C LEU A 41 15.05 -12.23 12.16
N LYS A 42 15.16 -13.39 11.48
CA LYS A 42 16.44 -13.85 10.92
C LYS A 42 16.96 -12.92 9.82
N LEU A 43 16.06 -12.42 8.96
CA LEU A 43 16.40 -11.45 7.91
C LEU A 43 16.77 -10.08 8.48
N ALA A 44 16.11 -9.63 9.56
CA ALA A 44 16.52 -8.41 10.27
C ALA A 44 17.95 -8.56 10.82
N SER A 45 18.30 -9.71 11.42
CA SER A 45 19.66 -9.98 11.91
C SER A 45 20.70 -10.08 10.77
N GLU A 46 20.33 -10.64 9.61
CA GLU A 46 21.21 -10.72 8.45
C GLU A 46 21.38 -9.32 7.80
N PHE A 47 20.40 -8.41 7.96
CA PHE A 47 20.44 -7.02 7.47
C PHE A 47 21.50 -6.16 8.19
N GLU A 48 21.77 -6.45 9.46
CA GLU A 48 22.73 -5.74 10.30
C GLU A 48 24.18 -6.15 10.02
N HIS A 49 24.41 -7.30 9.39
CA HIS A 49 25.74 -7.77 9.04
C HIS A 49 26.31 -7.06 7.79
N SER A 50 27.50 -6.46 7.97
CA SER A 50 28.24 -5.66 6.97
C SER A 50 28.62 -6.42 5.69
N GLU A 51 28.46 -7.74 5.64
CA GLU A 51 28.72 -8.56 4.46
C GLU A 51 27.68 -8.43 3.34
N LEU A 52 26.51 -7.83 3.63
CA LEU A 52 25.47 -7.62 2.64
C LEU A 52 25.90 -6.72 1.49
N GLU A 53 26.80 -5.76 1.70
CA GLU A 53 27.22 -4.83 0.65
C GLU A 53 27.88 -5.57 -0.54
N LYS A 54 28.51 -6.73 -0.31
CA LYS A 54 29.14 -7.57 -1.33
C LYS A 54 28.15 -8.45 -2.13
N ARG A 55 26.90 -8.62 -1.67
CA ARG A 55 25.89 -9.47 -2.33
C ARG A 55 25.17 -8.74 -3.47
N SER A 56 24.60 -9.52 -4.40
CA SER A 56 23.94 -9.01 -5.61
C SER A 56 22.72 -8.13 -5.27
N ILE A 57 22.45 -7.14 -6.12
CA ILE A 57 21.32 -6.20 -5.98
C ILE A 57 19.98 -6.94 -5.92
N LEU A 58 19.86 -8.06 -6.64
CA LEU A 58 18.65 -8.88 -6.68
C LEU A 58 18.38 -9.61 -5.36
N TYR A 59 19.43 -10.06 -4.65
CA TYR A 59 19.30 -10.68 -3.33
C TYR A 59 18.87 -9.65 -2.29
N LYS A 60 19.51 -8.49 -2.33
CA LYS A 60 19.17 -7.31 -1.51
C LYS A 60 17.72 -6.88 -1.68
N ASP A 61 17.21 -6.85 -2.91
CA ASP A 61 15.81 -6.51 -3.19
C ASP A 61 14.83 -7.57 -2.68
N ARG A 62 15.13 -8.87 -2.82
CA ARG A 62 14.29 -9.94 -2.25
C ARG A 62 14.22 -9.86 -0.73
N MET A 63 15.34 -9.55 -0.09
CA MET A 63 15.43 -9.38 1.36
C MET A 63 14.61 -8.17 1.85
N ALA A 64 14.68 -7.04 1.14
CA ALA A 64 13.87 -5.86 1.43
C ALA A 64 12.35 -6.12 1.27
N LYS A 65 11.97 -6.90 0.25
CA LYS A 65 10.57 -7.32 0.04
C LYS A 65 10.08 -8.20 1.18
N SER A 66 10.92 -9.13 1.64
CA SER A 66 10.59 -10.01 2.75
C SER A 66 10.54 -9.29 4.09
N LEU A 67 11.40 -8.29 4.32
CA LEU A 67 11.48 -7.54 5.57
C LEU A 67 10.23 -6.69 5.83
N PHE A 68 9.68 -6.08 4.78
CA PHE A 68 8.48 -5.24 4.87
C PHE A 68 7.23 -5.89 4.27
N ASN A 69 7.31 -7.18 3.91
CA ASN A 69 6.25 -7.93 3.22
C ASN A 69 5.61 -7.13 2.04
N ASN A 70 6.44 -6.47 1.23
CA ASN A 70 6.01 -5.55 0.18
C ASN A 70 6.88 -5.70 -1.08
N ASP A 71 6.30 -6.21 -2.16
CA ASP A 71 6.99 -6.48 -3.43
C ASP A 71 7.49 -5.25 -4.19
N LEU A 72 6.97 -4.08 -3.83
CA LEU A 72 7.23 -2.80 -4.50
C LEU A 72 8.40 -2.03 -3.88
N LEU A 73 9.05 -2.55 -2.85
CA LEU A 73 10.15 -1.87 -2.16
C LEU A 73 11.52 -2.29 -2.73
N THR A 74 12.41 -1.31 -2.88
CA THR A 74 13.82 -1.54 -3.28
C THR A 74 14.72 -1.60 -2.04
N TYR A 75 15.86 -2.28 -2.10
CA TYR A 75 16.82 -2.35 -0.99
C TYR A 75 17.29 -0.97 -0.49
N ASN A 76 17.59 -0.04 -1.39
CA ASN A 76 18.02 1.31 -0.99
C ASN A 76 16.91 2.09 -0.27
N GLU A 77 15.64 1.79 -0.58
CA GLU A 77 14.47 2.37 0.08
C GLU A 77 14.31 1.74 1.47
N ALA A 78 14.44 0.42 1.58
CA ALA A 78 14.46 -0.30 2.86
C ALA A 78 15.58 0.18 3.80
N LYS A 79 16.81 0.33 3.29
CA LYS A 79 17.98 0.83 4.05
C LYS A 79 17.75 2.25 4.58
N PHE A 80 16.98 3.08 3.86
CA PHE A 80 16.60 4.40 4.32
C PHE A 80 15.56 4.33 5.46
N PHE A 81 14.50 3.54 5.29
CA PHE A 81 13.44 3.44 6.31
C PHE A 81 13.87 2.76 7.61
N LEU A 82 14.85 1.85 7.57
CA LEU A 82 15.40 1.20 8.76
C LEU A 82 16.16 2.15 9.71
N GLN A 83 16.47 3.37 9.27
CA GLN A 83 17.03 4.39 10.16
C GLN A 83 15.99 4.98 11.12
N TYR A 84 14.72 4.60 10.96
CA TYR A 84 13.59 5.12 11.72
C TYR A 84 12.93 3.99 12.52
N GLU A 85 12.53 4.29 13.74
CA GLU A 85 11.93 3.31 14.66
C GLU A 85 10.59 2.75 14.11
N ASN A 86 9.79 3.62 13.49
CA ASN A 86 8.48 3.28 12.93
C ASN A 86 8.55 2.87 11.44
N ALA A 87 9.59 2.13 11.03
CA ALA A 87 9.88 1.83 9.63
C ALA A 87 8.71 1.13 8.89
N ASP A 88 8.02 0.17 9.51
CA ASP A 88 6.93 -0.59 8.88
C ASP A 88 5.72 0.31 8.53
N LEU A 89 5.37 1.25 9.42
CA LEU A 89 4.30 2.21 9.18
C LEU A 89 4.62 3.14 8.01
N TRP A 90 5.85 3.67 7.99
CA TRP A 90 6.28 4.59 6.94
C TRP A 90 6.44 3.91 5.58
N VAL A 91 6.88 2.65 5.56
CA VAL A 91 6.96 1.86 4.31
C VAL A 91 5.56 1.62 3.73
N ARG A 92 4.58 1.28 4.57
CA ARG A 92 3.19 1.08 4.12
C ARG A 92 2.61 2.34 3.47
N GLU A 93 2.82 3.50 4.08
CA GLU A 93 2.36 4.77 3.50
C GLU A 93 3.17 5.17 2.26
N TYR A 94 4.48 4.94 2.28
CA TYR A 94 5.37 5.21 1.16
C TYR A 94 4.97 4.45 -0.11
N VAL A 95 4.63 3.16 -0.01
CA VAL A 95 4.24 2.33 -1.16
C VAL A 95 3.02 2.93 -1.89
N LYS A 96 2.07 3.54 -1.15
CA LYS A 96 0.89 4.20 -1.74
C LYS A 96 1.25 5.43 -2.57
N VAL A 97 2.28 6.18 -2.16
CA VAL A 97 2.67 7.47 -2.78
C VAL A 97 3.93 7.39 -3.65
N LYS A 98 4.59 6.22 -3.72
CA LYS A 98 5.87 6.00 -4.40
C LYS A 98 5.95 6.58 -5.81
N VAL A 99 4.88 6.45 -6.60
CA VAL A 99 4.82 6.90 -8.00
C VAL A 99 4.99 8.43 -8.13
N MET A 100 4.60 9.18 -7.10
CA MET A 100 4.63 10.65 -7.07
C MET A 100 5.85 11.23 -6.37
N LEU A 101 6.74 10.38 -5.84
CA LEU A 101 7.95 10.77 -5.14
C LEU A 101 9.17 10.64 -6.07
N LYS A 102 10.05 11.64 -5.99
CA LYS A 102 11.38 11.61 -6.59
C LYS A 102 12.37 11.31 -5.47
N ARG A 103 13.27 10.36 -5.73
CA ARG A 103 14.34 9.99 -4.79
C ARG A 103 15.44 11.04 -4.86
N GLU A 104 15.82 11.60 -3.73
CA GLU A 104 17.07 12.33 -3.60
C GLU A 104 18.19 11.34 -3.32
N ARG A 105 19.28 11.48 -4.06
CA ARG A 105 20.48 10.68 -3.89
C ARG A 105 21.63 11.63 -3.63
N ASN A 106 22.49 11.27 -2.68
CA ASN A 106 23.79 11.91 -2.53
C ASN A 106 24.74 11.48 -3.65
N ASP A 107 25.90 12.13 -3.73
CA ASP A 107 26.95 11.83 -4.72
C ASP A 107 27.43 10.37 -4.66
N ASP A 108 27.30 9.73 -3.49
CA ASP A 108 27.57 8.29 -3.27
C ASP A 108 26.43 7.36 -3.73
N GLY A 109 25.37 7.89 -4.32
CA GLY A 109 24.20 7.12 -4.78
C GLY A 109 23.23 6.66 -3.67
N VAL A 110 23.52 7.01 -2.41
CA VAL A 110 22.69 6.69 -1.24
C VAL A 110 21.43 7.56 -1.21
N VAL A 111 20.28 6.97 -0.94
CA VAL A 111 19.00 7.70 -0.81
C VAL A 111 19.01 8.47 0.50
N THR A 112 18.99 9.81 0.43
CA THR A 112 19.03 10.70 1.60
C THR A 112 17.71 11.37 1.91
N GLY A 113 16.76 11.33 0.98
CA GLY A 113 15.42 11.84 1.20
C GLY A 113 14.50 11.62 0.02
N PHE A 114 13.26 12.04 0.20
CA PHE A 114 12.24 12.04 -0.85
C PHE A 114 11.81 13.47 -1.12
N LYS A 115 11.91 13.89 -2.38
CA LYS A 115 11.34 15.15 -2.87
C LYS A 115 10.09 14.86 -3.67
N ARG A 116 9.22 15.85 -3.75
CA ARG A 116 8.03 15.78 -4.60
C ARG A 116 8.47 15.76 -6.07
N LYS A 117 7.93 14.83 -6.87
CA LYS A 117 8.23 14.76 -8.31
C LYS A 117 7.55 15.88 -9.10
N SER A 118 6.35 16.28 -8.68
CA SER A 118 5.49 17.23 -9.39
C SER A 118 5.53 18.62 -8.76
N HIS A 119 5.52 19.65 -9.62
CA HIS A 119 5.37 21.03 -9.20
C HIS A 119 3.95 21.28 -8.68
N VAL A 120 3.84 22.03 -7.57
CA VAL A 120 2.58 22.42 -6.92
C VAL A 120 1.60 23.10 -7.87
N ILE A 121 2.12 23.80 -8.86
CA ILE A 121 1.35 24.47 -9.91
C ILE A 121 0.47 23.48 -10.68
N PHE A 122 0.98 22.28 -11.02
CA PHE A 122 0.19 21.28 -11.73
C PHE A 122 -0.96 20.72 -10.91
N ALA A 123 -0.81 20.63 -9.58
CA ALA A 123 -1.88 20.17 -8.71
C ALA A 123 -3.01 21.21 -8.62
N ILE A 124 -2.65 22.49 -8.47
CA ILE A 124 -3.62 23.59 -8.47
C ILE A 124 -4.35 23.67 -9.81
N LEU A 125 -3.63 23.54 -10.92
CA LEU A 125 -4.23 23.56 -12.25
C LEU A 125 -5.20 22.39 -12.47
N ASN A 126 -4.87 21.18 -12.00
CA ASN A 126 -5.79 20.04 -12.04
C ASN A 126 -7.04 20.25 -11.16
N PHE A 127 -6.89 20.90 -10.01
CA PHE A 127 -8.02 21.22 -9.13
C PHE A 127 -8.96 22.26 -9.76
N ILE A 128 -8.40 23.32 -10.37
CA ILE A 128 -9.18 24.32 -11.10
C ILE A 128 -9.87 23.66 -12.32
N GLY A 129 -9.14 22.82 -13.06
CA GLY A 129 -9.66 22.06 -14.18
C GLY A 129 -10.82 21.16 -13.76
N TYR A 130 -10.72 20.47 -12.62
CA TYR A 130 -11.81 19.70 -12.04
C TYR A 130 -13.05 20.57 -11.81
N SER A 131 -12.92 21.71 -11.13
CA SER A 131 -14.06 22.58 -10.82
C SER A 131 -14.78 23.05 -12.09
N ILE A 132 -14.04 23.42 -13.14
CA ILE A 132 -14.61 23.88 -14.41
C ILE A 132 -15.30 22.73 -15.15
N LEU A 133 -14.60 21.60 -15.35
CA LEU A 133 -15.11 20.47 -16.13
C LEU A 133 -16.30 19.79 -15.44
N PHE A 134 -16.25 19.66 -14.11
CA PHE A 134 -17.36 19.14 -13.33
C PHE A 134 -18.58 20.06 -13.39
N SER A 135 -18.38 21.38 -13.32
CA SER A 135 -19.47 22.35 -13.47
C SER A 135 -20.13 22.23 -14.84
N ILE A 136 -19.36 22.09 -15.92
CA ILE A 136 -19.87 21.89 -17.29
C ILE A 136 -20.65 20.58 -17.40
N GLY A 137 -20.09 19.49 -16.87
CA GLY A 137 -20.75 18.18 -16.86
C GLY A 137 -22.06 18.14 -16.07
N LEU A 138 -22.23 19.02 -15.08
CA LEU A 138 -23.44 19.14 -14.28
C LEU A 138 -24.53 20.04 -14.89
N ILE A 139 -24.24 20.83 -15.92
CA ILE A 139 -25.22 21.74 -16.55
C ILE A 139 -26.53 21.03 -16.93
N PRO A 140 -26.54 19.83 -17.56
CA PRO A 140 -27.77 19.12 -17.89
C PRO A 140 -28.61 18.75 -16.66
N PHE A 141 -27.98 18.54 -15.51
CA PHE A 141 -28.65 18.20 -14.27
C PHE A 141 -29.23 19.43 -13.58
N VAL A 142 -28.53 20.57 -13.65
CA VAL A 142 -28.99 21.83 -13.04
C VAL A 142 -30.19 22.42 -13.78
N ILE A 143 -30.20 22.35 -15.11
CA ILE A 143 -31.26 22.94 -15.95
C ILE A 143 -32.02 21.86 -16.73
N MET A 144 -32.38 20.76 -16.04
CA MET A 144 -32.93 19.55 -16.66
C MET A 144 -34.14 19.80 -17.56
N ASN A 145 -35.13 20.60 -17.11
CA ASN A 145 -36.35 20.85 -17.87
C ASN A 145 -36.08 21.54 -19.22
N LYS A 146 -35.27 22.61 -19.20
CA LYS A 146 -34.90 23.35 -20.44
C LYS A 146 -33.98 22.52 -21.33
N TYR A 147 -33.15 21.67 -20.73
CA TYR A 147 -32.25 20.77 -21.45
C TYR A 147 -33.02 19.68 -22.21
N LEU A 148 -34.05 19.09 -21.58
CA LEU A 148 -34.97 18.14 -22.22
C LEU A 148 -35.76 18.79 -23.36
N GLU A 149 -36.28 20.01 -23.14
CA GLU A 149 -36.99 20.76 -24.19
C GLU A 149 -36.11 21.00 -25.42
N LEU A 150 -34.84 21.37 -25.21
CA LEU A 150 -33.86 21.49 -26.29
C LEU A 150 -33.66 20.17 -27.03
N MET A 151 -33.50 19.05 -26.30
CA MET A 151 -33.33 17.73 -26.92
C MET A 151 -34.53 17.31 -27.76
N VAL A 152 -35.75 17.54 -27.29
CA VAL A 152 -36.98 17.25 -28.05
C VAL A 152 -37.05 18.11 -29.32
N ASN A 153 -36.74 19.41 -29.22
CA ASN A 153 -36.73 20.31 -30.38
C ASN A 153 -35.72 19.87 -31.47
N PHE A 154 -34.53 19.41 -31.06
CA PHE A 154 -33.54 18.86 -32.01
C PHE A 154 -33.98 17.52 -32.60
N TYR A 155 -34.66 16.69 -31.81
CA TYR A 155 -35.22 15.44 -32.28
C TYR A 155 -36.33 15.67 -33.33
N ASP A 156 -37.26 16.58 -33.06
CA ASP A 156 -38.37 16.91 -33.96
C ASP A 156 -37.89 17.51 -35.30
N LYS A 157 -36.73 18.18 -35.28
CA LYS A 157 -36.05 18.69 -36.49
C LYS A 157 -35.28 17.61 -37.27
N GLY A 158 -35.38 16.35 -36.88
CA GLY A 158 -34.70 15.24 -37.53
C GLY A 158 -33.17 15.23 -37.32
N MET A 159 -32.68 15.80 -36.21
CA MET A 159 -31.24 15.84 -35.87
C MET A 159 -30.89 14.94 -34.68
N PRO A 160 -31.07 13.60 -34.76
CA PRO A 160 -30.83 12.69 -33.64
C PRO A 160 -29.35 12.63 -33.22
N LEU A 161 -28.42 12.90 -34.16
CA LEU A 161 -26.99 12.97 -33.86
C LEU A 161 -26.66 14.04 -32.80
N VAL A 162 -27.33 15.20 -32.88
CA VAL A 162 -27.14 16.30 -31.93
C VAL A 162 -27.62 15.90 -30.54
N VAL A 163 -28.75 15.20 -30.46
CA VAL A 163 -29.29 14.68 -29.20
C VAL A 163 -28.31 13.71 -28.53
N ILE A 164 -27.69 12.81 -29.30
CA ILE A 164 -26.66 11.91 -28.78
C ILE A 164 -25.44 12.69 -28.26
N MET A 165 -24.97 13.70 -29.00
CA MET A 165 -23.85 14.53 -28.54
C MET A 165 -24.17 15.30 -27.25
N MET A 166 -25.41 15.81 -27.12
CA MET A 166 -25.88 16.45 -25.89
C MET A 166 -25.83 15.53 -24.68
N ILE A 167 -25.96 14.21 -24.85
CA ILE A 167 -25.82 13.25 -23.76
C ILE A 167 -24.34 12.89 -23.51
N VAL A 168 -23.59 12.62 -24.57
CA VAL A 168 -22.21 12.12 -24.47
C VAL A 168 -21.24 13.18 -23.95
N ILE A 169 -21.39 14.44 -24.39
CA ILE A 169 -20.45 15.52 -24.03
C ILE A 169 -20.41 15.75 -22.51
N PRO A 170 -21.54 15.94 -21.80
CA PRO A 170 -21.53 16.11 -20.35
C PRO A 170 -20.95 14.91 -19.60
N ILE A 171 -21.25 13.68 -20.05
CA ILE A 171 -20.71 12.46 -19.46
C ILE A 171 -19.18 12.43 -19.59
N MET A 172 -18.65 12.75 -20.76
CA MET A 172 -17.20 12.84 -20.99
C MET A 172 -16.55 13.90 -20.08
N PHE A 173 -17.19 15.07 -19.93
CA PHE A 173 -16.70 16.10 -19.02
C PHE A 173 -16.70 15.67 -17.55
N LEU A 174 -17.72 14.93 -17.10
CA LEU A 174 -17.75 14.35 -15.76
C LEU A 174 -16.61 13.33 -15.55
N ILE A 175 -16.35 12.46 -16.54
CA ILE A 175 -15.26 11.48 -16.47
C ILE A 175 -13.89 12.18 -16.38
N ILE A 176 -13.64 13.18 -17.24
CA ILE A 176 -12.37 13.92 -17.23
C ILE A 176 -12.23 14.68 -15.90
N GLY A 177 -13.29 15.33 -15.42
CA GLY A 177 -13.30 15.98 -14.11
C GLY A 177 -12.93 15.00 -12.99
N TYR A 178 -13.55 13.81 -12.96
CA TYR A 178 -13.23 12.77 -11.98
C TYR A 178 -11.75 12.35 -12.02
N LEU A 179 -11.16 12.21 -13.21
CA LEU A 179 -9.74 11.90 -13.36
C LEU A 179 -8.84 13.02 -12.80
N CYS A 180 -9.18 14.29 -13.05
CA CYS A 180 -8.48 15.44 -12.48
C CYS A 180 -8.55 15.47 -10.94
N LEU A 181 -9.71 15.12 -10.37
CA LEU A 181 -9.87 15.02 -8.92
C LEU A 181 -8.98 13.92 -8.33
N ARG A 182 -9.01 12.72 -8.93
CA ARG A 182 -8.19 11.57 -8.50
C ARG A 182 -6.69 11.87 -8.55
N TYR A 183 -6.27 12.66 -9.55
CA TYR A 183 -4.88 13.11 -9.63
C TYR A 183 -4.52 14.08 -8.49
N THR A 184 -5.41 15.04 -8.21
CA THR A 184 -5.24 15.99 -7.11
C THR A 184 -5.22 15.30 -5.74
N GLU A 185 -6.08 14.29 -5.53
CA GLU A 185 -6.11 13.49 -4.30
C GLU A 185 -4.78 12.80 -4.05
N ARG A 186 -4.23 12.09 -5.06
CA ARG A 186 -2.92 11.45 -4.96
C ARG A 186 -1.80 12.44 -4.64
N TYR A 187 -1.91 13.66 -5.17
CA TYR A 187 -0.97 14.73 -4.89
C TYR A 187 -1.07 15.21 -3.44
N ALA A 188 -2.29 15.38 -2.92
CA ALA A 188 -2.54 15.75 -1.54
C ALA A 188 -2.01 14.68 -0.57
N THR A 189 -2.28 13.40 -0.82
CA THR A 189 -1.75 12.29 -0.01
C THR A 189 -0.21 12.29 0.03
N CYS A 190 0.44 12.54 -1.11
CA CYS A 190 1.90 12.68 -1.18
C CYS A 190 2.41 13.87 -0.35
N SER A 191 1.68 14.99 -0.38
CA SER A 191 2.01 16.17 0.43
C SER A 191 1.89 15.91 1.93
N ILE A 192 0.82 15.25 2.34
CA ILE A 192 0.57 14.87 3.74
C ILE A 192 1.66 13.90 4.20
N PHE A 193 1.96 12.87 3.39
CA PHE A 193 3.03 11.92 3.71
C PHE A 193 4.38 12.60 3.94
N LEU A 194 4.81 13.50 3.06
CA LEU A 194 6.11 14.18 3.22
C LEU A 194 6.13 15.09 4.47
N HIS A 195 5.02 15.76 4.76
CA HIS A 195 4.90 16.59 5.95
C HIS A 195 4.94 15.73 7.22
N ASP A 196 4.16 14.65 7.26
CA ASP A 196 4.06 13.77 8.42
C ASP A 196 5.36 12.99 8.63
N PHE A 197 6.01 12.55 7.56
CA PHE A 197 7.32 11.92 7.63
C PHE A 197 8.36 12.89 8.23
N ASN A 198 8.44 14.12 7.76
CA ASN A 198 9.40 15.08 8.31
C ASN A 198 9.09 15.49 9.76
N LYS A 199 7.83 15.45 10.17
CA LYS A 199 7.39 15.88 11.51
C LYS A 199 7.41 14.76 12.55
N PHE A 200 7.11 13.53 12.16
CA PHE A 200 6.86 12.40 13.06
C PHE A 200 7.80 11.21 12.84
N ALA A 201 8.68 11.23 11.84
CA ALA A 201 9.66 10.17 11.69
C ALA A 201 10.77 10.31 12.74
N PHE A 202 10.72 9.47 13.77
CA PHE A 202 11.76 9.35 14.78
C PHE A 202 12.97 8.63 14.20
N LYS A 203 14.07 9.37 14.03
CA LYS A 203 15.35 8.78 13.62
C LYS A 203 15.99 8.11 14.82
N ILE A 204 16.40 6.86 14.66
CA ILE A 204 17.12 6.11 15.69
C ILE A 204 18.46 6.81 15.91
N THR A 205 18.62 7.44 17.08
CA THR A 205 19.88 8.09 17.44
C THR A 205 20.89 7.00 17.80
N PRO A 206 22.17 7.07 17.37
CA PRO A 206 23.16 6.03 17.64
C PRO A 206 23.40 5.72 19.14
N SER A 207 22.91 6.57 20.05
CA SER A 207 22.84 6.34 21.50
C SER A 207 22.02 5.09 21.88
N ASP A 208 20.91 4.83 21.20
CA ASP A 208 19.96 3.77 21.59
C ASP A 208 20.33 2.38 21.03
N LYS A 209 21.22 2.33 20.03
CA LYS A 209 21.77 1.05 19.54
C LYS A 209 22.55 0.30 20.61
N SER A 210 23.18 1.02 21.53
CA SER A 210 23.93 0.43 22.64
C SER A 210 23.04 -0.29 23.68
N GLY A 211 21.75 0.06 23.77
CA GLY A 211 20.80 -0.61 24.67
C GLY A 211 20.24 -1.90 24.06
N ILE A 212 19.95 -1.91 22.76
CA ILE A 212 19.42 -3.06 22.03
C ILE A 212 20.49 -4.15 21.86
N ASP A 213 21.75 -3.76 21.64
CA ASP A 213 22.88 -4.71 21.60
C ASP A 213 23.09 -5.44 22.94
N VAL A 214 22.76 -4.79 24.07
CA VAL A 214 22.85 -5.41 25.39
C VAL A 214 21.66 -6.35 25.64
N GLU A 215 20.45 -5.97 25.25
CA GLU A 215 19.26 -6.81 25.41
C GLU A 215 19.28 -8.05 24.50
N ALA A 216 19.70 -7.91 23.24
CA ALA A 216 19.87 -9.03 22.32
C ALA A 216 20.96 -10.00 22.79
N LYS A 217 22.06 -9.48 23.38
CA LYS A 217 23.13 -10.31 23.95
C LYS A 217 22.68 -11.03 25.23
N ILE A 218 21.88 -10.38 26.08
CA ILE A 218 21.30 -11.00 27.29
C ILE A 218 20.28 -12.09 26.93
N VAL A 219 19.48 -11.90 25.87
CA VAL A 219 18.53 -12.92 25.40
C VAL A 219 19.26 -14.11 24.78
N ASN A 220 20.33 -13.88 24.02
CA ASN A 220 21.12 -14.95 23.42
C ASN A 220 21.96 -15.73 24.46
N ASP A 221 22.51 -15.07 25.49
CA ASP A 221 23.20 -15.73 26.60
C ASP A 221 22.24 -16.50 27.52
N LYS A 222 21.01 -16.02 27.74
CA LYS A 222 19.98 -16.80 28.43
C LYS A 222 19.55 -18.04 27.64
N PHE A 223 19.54 -17.98 26.30
CA PHE A 223 19.20 -19.13 25.45
C PHE A 223 20.36 -20.15 25.35
N SER A 224 21.61 -19.69 25.37
CA SER A 224 22.80 -20.56 25.36
C SER A 224 23.01 -21.27 26.71
N LEU A 225 22.73 -20.61 27.84
CA LEU A 225 22.86 -21.21 29.17
C LEU A 225 21.76 -22.24 29.46
N LYS A 226 20.56 -22.06 28.91
CA LYS A 226 19.43 -22.99 29.14
C LYS A 226 19.52 -24.27 28.29
N THR A 227 20.23 -24.23 27.16
CA THR A 227 20.41 -25.41 26.29
C THR A 227 21.55 -26.33 26.73
N TRP A 228 22.49 -25.85 27.55
CA TRP A 228 23.56 -26.68 28.11
C TRP A 228 23.22 -27.36 29.44
N SER A 229 22.19 -26.89 30.16
CA SER A 229 21.79 -27.47 31.46
C SER A 229 20.82 -28.65 31.37
N GLU A 230 20.23 -28.91 30.19
CA GLU A 230 19.22 -29.97 30.00
C GLU A 230 19.77 -31.26 29.35
N TRP A 231 21.09 -31.39 29.18
CA TRP A 231 21.76 -32.59 28.62
C TRP A 231 22.83 -33.20 29.54
N LYS A 232 22.64 -33.11 30.86
CA LYS A 232 23.43 -33.92 31.82
C LYS A 232 22.52 -34.71 32.76
N PHE A 233 22.61 -36.03 32.57
CA PHE A 233 22.03 -37.18 33.29
C PHE A 233 20.62 -37.60 32.90
#